data_AF-A0A3C2AFZ9-F1
#
_entry.id   AF-A0A3C2AFZ9-F1
#
_cell.length_a   1.000
_cell.length_b   1.000
_cell.length_c   1.000
_cell.angle_alpha   90.00
_cell.angle_beta   90.00
_cell.angle_gamma   90.00
#
_symmetry.space_group_name_H-M   'P 1'
#
loop_
_entity.id
_entity.type
_entity.pdbx_description
1 polymer ?
#
loop_
_entity_poly.entity_id
_entity_poly.type
_entity_poly.pdbx_seq_one_letter_code
_entity_poly.pdbx_strand_id
1 'polypeptide(L)'
;SLFLGNVFRHQHFYEKCSTCGECVIGNYGGICPVTRCSKSLLNGPCGGSIKGMCEVDNKKECVWISIYDRMKKSNTIDRLSKVLPAKRHSAGTIPGRVINGA
;
A
#
# COMPACT_ATOMS: atom_id res chain seq x y z
N SER A 1 -2.44 1.28 -16.36
CA SER A 1 -1.61 0.49 -15.42
C SER A 1 -2.32 -0.82 -15.16
N LEU A 2 -1.65 -1.95 -15.36
CA LEU A 2 -2.16 -3.27 -14.96
C LEU A 2 -1.81 -3.45 -13.47
N PHE A 3 -2.79 -3.80 -12.64
CA PHE A 3 -2.57 -3.95 -11.20
C PHE A 3 -3.17 -5.25 -10.68
N LEU A 4 -2.63 -5.74 -9.57
CA LEU A 4 -3.22 -6.87 -8.87
C LEU A 4 -4.18 -6.33 -7.80
N GLY A 5 -5.45 -6.64 -7.98
CA GLY A 5 -6.53 -6.13 -7.17
C GLY A 5 -7.62 -7.16 -6.92
N ASN A 6 -8.54 -6.82 -6.04
CA ASN A 6 -9.75 -7.61 -5.85
C ASN A 6 -10.92 -6.97 -6.60
N VAL A 7 -11.81 -7.80 -7.17
CA VAL A 7 -13.07 -7.35 -7.77
C VAL A 7 -14.12 -7.36 -6.67
N PHE A 8 -14.52 -6.18 -6.20
CA PHE A 8 -15.53 -6.07 -5.15
C PHE A 8 -16.95 -6.20 -5.70
N ARG A 9 -17.16 -5.63 -6.88
CA ARG A 9 -18.37 -5.76 -7.70
C ARG A 9 -17.96 -5.64 -9.16
N HIS A 10 -18.81 -6.03 -10.10
CA HIS A 10 -18.53 -5.84 -11.51
C HIS A 10 -18.13 -4.37 -11.78
N GLN A 11 -16.96 -4.15 -12.38
CA GLN A 11 -16.33 -2.84 -12.62
C GLN A 11 -15.86 -2.03 -11.39
N HIS A 12 -15.94 -2.57 -10.17
CA HIS A 12 -15.39 -1.97 -8.96
C HIS A 12 -14.12 -2.71 -8.52
N PHE A 13 -12.98 -2.10 -8.79
CA PHE A 13 -11.67 -2.67 -8.50
C PHE A 13 -10.97 -1.96 -7.35
N TYR A 14 -10.30 -2.74 -6.49
CA TYR A 14 -9.41 -2.21 -5.47
C TYR A 14 -7.97 -2.65 -5.74
N GLU A 15 -7.09 -1.68 -5.95
CA GLU A 15 -5.66 -1.94 -6.09
C GLU A 15 -5.06 -2.42 -4.75
N LYS A 16 -4.49 -3.63 -4.74
CA LYS A 16 -3.85 -4.23 -3.55
C LYS A 16 -2.33 -4.30 -3.69
N CYS A 17 -1.83 -4.54 -4.90
CA CYS A 17 -0.41 -4.66 -5.18
C CYS A 17 -0.09 -4.08 -6.56
N SER A 18 0.94 -3.23 -6.60
CA SER A 18 1.50 -2.66 -7.84
C SER A 18 2.57 -3.53 -8.48
N THR A 19 2.75 -4.78 -8.00
CA THR A 19 3.71 -5.76 -8.53
C THR A 19 5.15 -5.25 -8.61
N CYS A 20 5.55 -4.46 -7.62
CA CYS A 20 6.81 -3.72 -7.59
C CYS A 20 8.09 -4.53 -7.33
N GLY A 21 8.01 -5.86 -7.25
CA GLY A 21 9.17 -6.74 -6.98
C GLY A 21 9.74 -6.72 -5.55
N GLU A 22 9.47 -5.67 -4.76
CA GLU A 22 9.98 -5.51 -3.40
C GLU A 22 8.83 -5.49 -2.38
N CYS A 23 8.52 -6.66 -1.82
CA CYS A 23 7.36 -6.85 -0.95
C CYS A 23 7.67 -6.45 0.51
N VAL A 24 6.83 -5.59 1.09
CA VAL A 24 7.00 -5.08 2.46
C VAL A 24 5.80 -5.36 3.37
N ILE A 25 4.76 -6.03 2.88
CA ILE A 25 3.46 -6.17 3.58
C ILE A 25 3.58 -6.87 4.95
N GLY A 26 4.57 -7.75 5.12
CA GLY A 26 4.82 -8.47 6.37
C GLY A 26 5.21 -7.54 7.54
N ASN A 27 5.74 -6.36 7.23
CA ASN A 27 6.08 -5.35 8.23
C ASN A 27 4.88 -4.49 8.65
N TYR A 28 3.79 -4.49 7.87
CA TYR A 28 2.67 -3.55 7.99
C TYR A 28 1.31 -4.25 8.14
N GLY A 29 1.27 -5.39 8.84
CA GLY A 29 0.02 -6.11 9.10
C GLY A 29 -0.71 -6.60 7.84
N GLY A 30 0.04 -6.93 6.78
CA GLY A 30 -0.54 -7.41 5.51
C GLY A 30 -1.20 -6.31 4.67
N ILE A 31 -0.90 -5.04 4.93
CA ILE A 31 -1.33 -3.91 4.13
C ILE A 31 -0.10 -3.31 3.44
N CYS A 32 -0.10 -3.18 2.11
CA CYS A 32 1.00 -2.54 1.39
C CYS A 32 0.90 -1.01 1.52
N PRO A 33 1.80 -0.33 2.24
CA PRO A 33 1.74 1.12 2.37
C PRO A 33 2.14 1.81 1.06
N VAL A 34 3.01 1.18 0.26
CA VAL A 34 3.48 1.75 -1.01
C VAL A 34 2.37 1.79 -2.06
N THR A 35 1.62 0.70 -2.24
CA THR A 35 0.55 0.67 -3.24
C THR A 35 -0.70 1.40 -2.76
N ARG A 36 -1.08 1.23 -1.49
CA ARG A 36 -2.38 1.72 -1.02
C ARG A 36 -2.35 3.15 -0.46
N CYS A 37 -1.17 3.74 -0.23
CA CYS A 37 -1.06 5.16 0.09
C CYS A 37 -0.97 5.97 -1.20
N SER A 38 -1.77 7.03 -1.35
CA SER A 38 -1.71 7.94 -2.49
C SER A 38 -0.32 8.58 -2.69
N LYS A 39 0.49 8.65 -1.63
CA LYS A 39 1.86 9.19 -1.65
C LYS A 39 2.95 8.11 -1.66
N SER A 40 2.57 6.83 -1.72
CA SER A 40 3.51 5.70 -1.76
C SER A 40 4.55 5.66 -0.63
N LEU A 41 4.23 6.23 0.54
CA LEU A 41 5.17 6.34 1.66
C LEU A 41 5.43 4.99 2.33
N LEU A 42 6.70 4.65 2.52
CA LEU A 42 7.15 3.41 3.15
C LEU A 42 7.37 3.55 4.67
N ASN A 43 8.02 4.62 5.11
CA ASN A 43 8.51 4.77 6.49
C ASN A 43 7.66 5.74 7.34
N GLY A 44 6.34 5.59 7.30
CA GLY A 44 5.42 6.30 8.18
C GLY A 44 4.39 7.19 7.47
N PRO A 45 3.44 7.74 8.25
CA PRO A 45 2.38 8.60 7.73
C PRO A 45 2.92 9.96 7.25
N CYS A 46 2.21 10.58 6.30
CA CYS A 46 2.52 11.93 5.80
C CYS A 46 2.05 13.07 6.72
N GLY A 47 1.31 12.78 7.79
CA GLY A 47 0.73 13.78 8.68
C GLY A 47 -0.61 14.39 8.23
N GLY A 48 -0.92 14.45 6.92
CA GLY A 48 -2.17 15.07 6.45
C GLY A 48 -3.38 14.14 6.42
N SER A 49 -3.53 13.22 7.38
CA SER A 49 -4.81 12.53 7.51
C SER A 49 -5.85 13.47 8.13
N ILE A 50 -7.04 13.56 7.53
CA ILE A 50 -8.14 14.38 8.01
C ILE A 50 -9.29 13.47 8.42
N LYS A 51 -9.61 13.44 9.73
CA LYS A 51 -10.67 12.60 10.31
C LYS A 51 -10.59 11.11 9.87
N GLY A 52 -9.39 10.56 9.79
CA GLY A 52 -9.18 9.16 9.35
C GLY A 52 -9.03 8.96 7.85
N MET A 53 -9.32 10.00 7.04
CA MET A 53 -9.25 9.94 5.57
C MET A 53 -7.92 10.51 5.06
N CYS A 54 -7.59 10.20 3.80
CA CYS A 54 -6.42 10.72 3.11
C CYS A 54 -6.63 12.18 2.66
N GLU A 55 -5.64 13.06 2.82
CA GLU A 55 -5.66 14.43 2.28
C GLU A 55 -5.84 14.50 0.77
N VAL A 56 -5.28 13.53 0.03
CA VAL A 56 -5.32 13.55 -1.45
C VAL A 56 -6.71 13.15 -1.97
N ASP A 57 -7.40 12.28 -1.24
CA ASP A 57 -8.71 11.76 -1.62
C ASP A 57 -9.52 11.47 -0.34
N ASN A 58 -10.47 12.34 -0.05
CA ASN A 58 -11.31 12.27 1.13
C ASN A 58 -12.30 11.10 1.13
N LYS A 59 -12.39 10.33 0.03
CA LYS A 59 -13.15 9.07 -0.05
C LYS A 59 -12.30 7.85 0.28
N LYS A 60 -10.98 8.01 0.42
CA LYS A 60 -10.05 6.94 0.79
C LYS A 60 -9.64 7.05 2.25
N GLU A 61 -9.78 5.94 2.97
CA GLU A 61 -9.22 5.81 4.32
C GLU A 61 -7.70 5.96 4.28
N CYS A 62 -7.15 6.63 5.30
CA CYS A 62 -5.71 6.73 5.45
C CYS A 62 -5.12 5.36 5.77
N VAL A 63 -4.31 4.84 4.85
CA VAL A 63 -3.67 3.52 4.97
C VAL A 63 -2.87 3.34 6.24
N TRP A 64 -2.19 4.40 6.70
CA TRP A 64 -1.36 4.34 7.89
C TRP A 64 -2.17 4.20 9.18
N ILE A 65 -3.39 4.77 9.20
CA ILE A 65 -4.34 4.56 10.29
C ILE A 65 -4.81 3.10 10.25
N SER A 66 -5.18 2.57 9.07
CA SER A 66 -5.57 1.16 8.94
C SER A 66 -4.46 0.18 9.35
N ILE A 67 -3.19 0.47 9.02
CA ILE A 67 -2.02 -0.30 9.45
C ILE A 67 -1.89 -0.26 10.97
N TYR A 68 -1.91 0.94 11.56
CA TYR A 68 -1.80 1.13 13.00
C TYR A 68 -2.89 0.36 13.75
N ASP A 69 -4.15 0.53 13.36
CA ASP A 69 -5.29 -0.13 14.03
C ASP A 69 -5.19 -1.65 13.95
N ARG A 70 -4.78 -2.19 12.79
CA ARG A 70 -4.61 -3.63 12.61
C ARG A 70 -3.45 -4.18 13.45
N MET A 71 -2.32 -3.48 13.49
CA MET A 71 -1.15 -3.91 14.26
C MET A 71 -1.37 -3.73 15.76
N LYS A 72 -2.15 -2.73 16.17
CA LYS A 72 -2.63 -2.57 17.55
C LYS A 72 -3.48 -3.74 17.99
N LYS A 73 -4.45 -4.16 17.17
CA LYS A 73 -5.26 -5.36 17.43
C LYS A 73 -4.44 -6.65 17.50
N SER A 74 -3.29 -6.68 16.83
CA SER A 74 -2.41 -7.85 16.79
C SER A 74 -1.28 -7.80 17.83
N ASN A 75 -1.22 -6.75 18.67
CA ASN A 75 -0.12 -6.50 19.63
C ASN A 75 1.28 -6.48 18.98
N THR A 76 1.40 -5.98 17.74
CA THR A 76 2.69 -5.90 17.01
C THR A 76 3.07 -4.46 16.61
N ILE A 77 2.60 -3.44 17.35
CA ILE A 77 2.83 -2.02 17.02
C ILE A 77 4.32 -1.65 17.05
N ASP A 78 5.09 -2.31 17.93
CA ASP A 78 6.53 -2.13 18.08
C ASP A 78 7.29 -2.19 16.74
N ARG A 79 6.81 -3.00 15.80
CA ARG A 79 7.40 -3.15 14.47
C ARG A 79 7.34 -1.87 13.63
N LEU A 80 6.40 -0.96 13.90
CA LEU A 80 6.27 0.30 13.17
C LEU A 80 7.38 1.30 13.48
N SER A 81 8.14 1.09 14.55
CA SER A 81 9.32 1.92 14.87
C SER A 81 10.54 1.59 13.99
N LYS A 82 10.50 0.45 13.28
CA LYS A 82 11.61 0.02 12.41
C LYS A 82 11.60 0.79 11.11
N VAL A 83 12.70 1.47 10.82
CA VAL A 83 12.94 2.10 9.51
C VAL A 83 13.38 1.03 8.53
N LEU A 84 12.64 0.88 7.43
CA LEU A 84 13.01 -0.01 6.33
C LEU A 84 13.93 0.73 5.33
N PRO A 85 14.80 0.01 4.61
CA PRO A 85 15.60 0.61 3.54
C PRO A 85 14.71 1.29 2.49
N ALA A 86 15.26 2.33 1.86
CA ALA A 86 14.58 2.99 0.75
C ALA A 86 14.32 1.99 -0.38
N LYS A 87 13.09 1.99 -0.89
CA LYS A 87 12.68 1.12 -1.98
C LYS A 87 13.47 1.41 -3.24
N ARG A 88 13.86 0.37 -3.97
CA ARG A 88 14.51 0.54 -5.27
C ARG A 88 13.47 0.86 -6.35
N HIS A 89 13.49 2.11 -6.84
CA HIS A 89 12.62 2.54 -7.93
C HIS A 89 13.20 2.29 -9.32
N SER A 90 14.48 1.91 -9.42
CA SER A 90 15.20 1.66 -10.67
C SER A 90 15.04 0.24 -11.22
N ALA A 91 14.39 -0.68 -10.50
CA ALA A 91 14.42 -2.10 -10.80
C ALA A 91 13.07 -2.63 -11.33
N GLY A 92 13.00 -2.90 -12.63
CA GLY A 92 12.07 -3.88 -13.21
C GLY A 92 11.16 -3.35 -14.31
N THR A 93 10.97 -4.16 -15.35
CA THR A 93 9.84 -4.04 -16.28
C THR A 93 8.57 -4.54 -15.57
N ILE A 94 7.59 -3.65 -15.38
CA ILE A 94 6.28 -4.00 -14.81
C ILE A 94 5.20 -3.70 -15.86
N PRO A 95 4.43 -4.71 -16.31
CA PRO A 95 4.57 -6.14 -16.02
C PRO A 95 5.81 -6.76 -16.70
N GLY A 96 6.41 -7.77 -16.07
CA GLY A 96 7.66 -8.39 -16.57
C GLY A 96 7.55 -9.02 -17.96
N ARG A 97 6.36 -9.46 -18.36
CA ARG A 97 6.01 -9.91 -19.71
C ARG A 97 4.49 -9.87 -19.89
N VAL A 98 3.98 -9.18 -20.91
CA VAL A 98 2.58 -9.28 -21.33
C VAL A 98 2.51 -10.27 -22.48
N ILE A 99 1.89 -11.43 -22.26
CA ILE A 99 1.77 -12.47 -23.28
C ILE A 99 0.53 -12.30 -24.17
N ASN A 100 -0.41 -11.42 -23.81
CA ASN A 100 -1.58 -11.07 -24.62
C ASN A 100 -1.94 -9.60 -24.41
N GLY A 101 -1.38 -8.72 -25.25
CA GLY A 101 -1.95 -7.40 -25.49
C GLY A 101 -2.77 -7.49 -26.76
N ALA A 102 -4.09 -7.57 -26.64
CA ALA A 102 -4.96 -7.03 -27.68
C ALA A 102 -4.92 -5.50 -27.59
#